data_AF-A0AAV9W4M6-F1
#
_entry.id   AF-A0AAV9W4M6-F1
#
_cell.length_a   1.000
_cell.length_b   1.000
_cell.length_c   1.000
_cell.angle_alpha   90.00
_cell.angle_beta   90.00
_cell.angle_gamma   90.00
#
_symmetry.space_group_name_H-M   'P 1'
#
loop_
_entity.id
_entity.type
_entity.pdbx_description
1 polymer ?
#
loop_
_entity_poly.entity_id
_entity_poly.type
_entity_poly.pdbx_seq_one_letter_code
_entity_poly.pdbx_strand_id
1 'polypeptide(L)'
;MENPTYTAPSQSVAGISKLNGYQTNLLLRFQNIIELATENTTDLTMAATQTHQIQVHTAAMIKTVEDLLTLTRALKEAWLFGQMGEDVAGQNEDSTNGGPANGDEQIDEDAKFVVEWLRAKLREGDIMDGNGEK
;
A
#
# COMPACT_ATOMS: atom_id res chain seq x y z
N MET A 1 -31.49 -2.58 -13.02
CA MET A 1 -30.08 -2.39 -13.40
C MET A 1 -29.30 -2.32 -12.11
N GLU A 2 -28.55 -3.37 -11.82
CA GLU A 2 -27.77 -3.49 -10.60
C GLU A 2 -26.53 -2.58 -10.73
N ASN A 3 -26.35 -1.67 -9.77
CA ASN A 3 -25.18 -0.82 -9.70
C ASN A 3 -23.92 -1.70 -9.60
N PRO A 4 -22.87 -1.46 -10.41
CA PRO A 4 -21.61 -2.15 -10.24
C PRO A 4 -21.07 -1.82 -8.85
N THR A 5 -21.05 -2.85 -8.01
CA THR A 5 -20.75 -2.74 -6.59
C THR A 5 -19.30 -2.26 -6.41
N TYR A 6 -19.17 -1.16 -5.67
CA TYR A 6 -17.94 -0.57 -5.15
C TYR A 6 -16.96 -1.65 -4.62
N THR A 7 -15.93 -2.00 -5.38
CA THR A 7 -14.89 -2.99 -5.00
C THR A 7 -13.70 -2.39 -4.24
N ALA A 8 -13.71 -1.08 -3.99
CA ALA A 8 -12.64 -0.34 -3.32
C ALA A 8 -12.23 -0.83 -1.90
N PRO A 9 -13.12 -1.35 -1.02
CA PRO A 9 -12.70 -1.72 0.33
C PRO A 9 -11.87 -3.01 0.35
N SER A 10 -12.00 -3.88 -0.66
CA SER A 10 -11.20 -5.10 -0.75
C SER A 10 -9.75 -4.83 -1.16
N GLN A 11 -9.54 -3.84 -2.05
CA GLN A 11 -8.22 -3.48 -2.54
C GLN A 11 -7.41 -2.68 -1.51
N SER A 12 -8.07 -1.83 -0.71
CA SER A 12 -7.41 -1.08 0.37
C SER A 12 -6.92 -2.01 1.49
N VAL A 13 -7.75 -2.96 1.92
CA VAL A 13 -7.37 -3.96 2.93
C VAL A 13 -6.23 -4.85 2.43
N ALA A 14 -6.28 -5.29 1.17
CA ALA A 14 -5.21 -6.09 0.56
C ALA A 14 -3.89 -5.31 0.41
N GLY A 15 -3.96 -4.00 0.12
CA GLY A 15 -2.79 -3.12 0.05
C GLY A 15 -2.12 -2.94 1.41
N ILE A 16 -2.91 -2.73 2.47
CA ILE A 16 -2.40 -2.57 3.84
C ILE A 16 -1.73 -3.86 4.33
N SER A 17 -2.33 -5.03 4.09
CA SER A 17 -1.71 -6.30 4.47
C SER A 17 -0.38 -6.54 3.75
N LYS A 18 -0.28 -6.19 2.45
CA LYS A 18 0.98 -6.27 1.70
C LYS A 18 2.05 -5.33 2.24
N LEU A 19 1.68 -4.09 2.54
CA LEU A 19 2.59 -3.10 3.14
C LEU A 19 3.16 -3.59 4.47
N ASN A 20 2.31 -4.07 5.36
CA ASN A 20 2.74 -4.64 6.65
C ASN A 20 3.67 -5.83 6.44
N GLY A 21 3.35 -6.71 5.47
CA GLY A 21 4.21 -7.84 5.10
C GLY A 21 5.60 -7.40 4.64
N TYR A 22 5.69 -6.36 3.80
CA TYR A 22 6.98 -5.81 3.35
C TYR A 22 7.76 -5.16 4.50
N GLN A 23 7.10 -4.42 5.39
CA GLN A 23 7.73 -3.82 6.56
C GLN A 23 8.33 -4.90 7.48
N THR A 24 7.55 -5.92 7.84
CA THR A 24 8.02 -7.03 8.67
C THR A 24 9.18 -7.77 8.00
N ASN A 25 9.11 -8.00 6.69
CA ASN A 25 10.17 -8.67 5.95
C ASN A 25 11.48 -7.85 5.96
N LEU A 26 11.39 -6.54 5.73
CA LEU A 26 12.54 -5.64 5.77
C LEU A 26 13.23 -5.67 7.14
N LEU A 27 12.45 -5.52 8.21
CA LEU A 27 12.96 -5.53 9.59
C LEU A 27 13.59 -6.88 9.95
N LEU A 28 12.93 -7.99 9.62
CA LEU A 28 13.45 -9.34 9.88
C LEU A 28 14.77 -9.59 9.15
N ARG A 29 14.88 -9.21 7.88
CA ARG A 29 16.12 -9.39 7.10
C ARG A 29 17.25 -8.54 7.65
N PHE A 30 16.97 -7.31 8.06
CA PHE A 30 17.96 -6.43 8.68
C PHE A 30 18.44 -6.97 10.03
N GLN A 31 17.52 -7.47 10.86
CA GLN A 31 17.85 -8.14 12.11
C GLN A 31 18.77 -9.35 11.88
N ASN A 32 18.44 -10.22 10.93
CA ASN A 32 19.28 -11.38 10.61
C ASN A 32 20.70 -10.98 10.18
N ILE A 33 20.86 -9.87 9.46
CA ILE A 33 22.19 -9.36 9.07
C ILE A 33 22.97 -8.92 10.32
N ILE A 34 22.34 -8.23 11.26
CA ILE A 34 22.98 -7.82 12.51
C ILE A 34 23.39 -9.05 13.33
N GLU A 35 22.51 -10.04 13.45
CA GLU A 35 22.81 -11.29 14.15
C GLU A 35 24.05 -11.98 13.55
N LEU A 36 24.09 -12.14 12.24
CA LEU A 36 25.23 -12.72 11.52
C LEU A 36 26.51 -11.88 11.63
N ALA A 37 26.40 -10.55 11.67
CA ALA A 37 27.55 -9.65 11.78
C ALA A 37 28.16 -9.61 13.20
N THR A 38 27.34 -9.87 14.22
CA THR A 38 27.79 -9.88 15.64
C THR A 38 28.35 -11.23 16.08
N GLU A 39 28.06 -12.29 15.34
CA GLU A 39 28.55 -13.64 15.62
C GLU A 39 30.04 -13.77 15.27
N ASN A 40 30.88 -13.91 16.29
CA ASN A 40 32.32 -14.16 16.12
C ASN A 40 32.56 -15.62 15.74
N THR A 41 32.93 -15.86 14.48
CA THR A 41 33.34 -17.19 14.00
C THR A 41 34.86 -17.28 13.91
N THR A 42 35.41 -18.38 14.44
CA THR A 42 36.85 -18.69 14.37
C THR A 42 37.19 -19.60 13.17
N ASP A 43 36.18 -20.23 12.57
CA ASP A 43 36.32 -21.09 11.39
C ASP A 43 36.05 -20.30 10.10
N LEU A 44 36.97 -20.40 9.14
CA LEU A 44 36.89 -19.77 7.82
C LEU A 44 35.67 -20.26 7.01
N THR A 45 35.28 -21.53 7.19
CA THR A 45 34.12 -22.11 6.48
C THR A 45 32.81 -21.49 6.99
N MET A 46 32.72 -21.27 8.30
CA MET A 46 31.58 -20.57 8.91
C MET A 46 31.56 -19.10 8.49
N ALA A 47 32.69 -18.41 8.50
CA ALA A 47 32.79 -17.01 8.05
C ALA A 47 32.37 -16.82 6.58
N ALA A 48 32.74 -17.76 5.70
CA ALA A 48 32.31 -17.76 4.30
C ALA A 48 30.79 -17.95 4.18
N THR A 49 30.21 -18.84 4.99
CA THR A 49 28.76 -19.08 5.04
C THR A 49 28.00 -17.85 5.54
N GLN A 50 28.47 -17.21 6.61
CA GLN A 50 27.88 -15.98 7.14
C GLN A 50 27.93 -14.85 6.10
N THR A 51 29.06 -14.67 5.41
CA THR A 51 29.20 -13.67 4.35
C THR A 51 28.19 -13.92 3.23
N HIS A 52 27.99 -15.17 2.82
CA HIS A 52 27.00 -15.53 1.81
C HIS A 52 25.56 -15.24 2.30
N GLN A 53 25.24 -15.58 3.54
CA GLN A 53 23.92 -15.32 4.12
C GLN A 53 23.61 -13.82 4.23
N ILE A 54 24.61 -12.98 4.58
CA ILE A 54 24.46 -11.53 4.58
C ILE A 54 24.14 -11.01 3.18
N GLN A 55 24.81 -11.52 2.14
CA GLN A 55 24.53 -11.16 0.75
C GLN A 55 23.11 -11.55 0.34
N VAL A 56 22.66 -12.76 0.69
CA VAL A 56 21.29 -13.24 0.41
C VAL A 56 20.25 -12.38 1.11
N HIS A 57 20.45 -12.06 2.39
CA HIS A 57 19.53 -11.20 3.14
C HIS A 57 19.47 -9.78 2.56
N THR A 58 20.60 -9.24 2.10
CA THR A 58 20.66 -7.92 1.45
C THR A 58 19.93 -7.92 0.11
N ALA A 59 20.14 -8.95 -0.73
CA ALA A 59 19.43 -9.09 -2.00
C ALA A 59 17.91 -9.24 -1.80
N ALA A 60 17.50 -10.03 -0.80
CA ALA A 60 16.08 -10.15 -0.43
C ALA A 60 15.50 -8.82 0.05
N MET A 61 16.27 -8.03 0.81
CA MET A 61 15.84 -6.71 1.28
C MET A 61 15.62 -5.74 0.11
N ILE A 62 16.53 -5.71 -0.87
CA ILE A 62 16.40 -4.90 -2.09
C ILE A 62 15.13 -5.31 -2.85
N LYS A 63 14.91 -6.62 -3.04
CA LYS A 63 13.71 -7.14 -3.69
C LYS A 63 12.42 -6.69 -2.99
N THR A 64 12.36 -6.76 -1.65
CA THR A 64 11.19 -6.30 -0.89
C THR A 64 10.92 -4.81 -1.09
N VAL A 65 11.97 -3.98 -1.24
CA VAL A 65 11.83 -2.55 -1.54
C VAL A 65 11.37 -2.33 -2.99
N GLU A 66 11.85 -3.10 -3.96
CA GLU A 66 11.36 -3.06 -5.34
C GLU A 66 9.87 -3.44 -5.44
N ASP A 67 9.46 -4.47 -4.70
CA ASP A 67 8.06 -4.90 -4.60
C ASP A 67 7.19 -3.81 -3.93
N LEU A 68 7.72 -3.12 -2.92
CA LEU A 68 7.06 -1.95 -2.30
C LEU A 68 6.91 -0.79 -3.29
N LEU A 69 7.96 -0.45 -4.04
CA LEU A 69 7.91 0.59 -5.06
C LEU A 69 6.87 0.26 -6.14
N THR A 70 6.82 -1.00 -6.56
CA THR A 70 5.83 -1.52 -7.51
C THR A 70 4.40 -1.38 -6.97
N LEU A 71 4.19 -1.69 -5.68
CA LEU A 71 2.90 -1.47 -5.02
C LEU A 71 2.51 0.01 -4.99
N THR A 72 3.43 0.92 -4.66
CA THR A 72 3.13 2.36 -4.67
C THR A 72 2.81 2.88 -6.06
N ARG A 73 3.46 2.34 -7.10
CA ARG A 73 3.12 2.65 -8.49
C ARG A 73 1.71 2.18 -8.82
N ALA A 74 1.35 0.94 -8.47
CA ALA A 74 0.01 0.42 -8.69
C ALA A 74 -1.07 1.23 -7.94
N LEU A 75 -0.77 1.70 -6.72
CA LEU A 75 -1.67 2.59 -5.96
C LEU A 75 -1.82 3.95 -6.65
N LYS A 76 -0.74 4.54 -7.14
CA LYS A 76 -0.78 5.80 -7.91
C LYS A 76 -1.53 5.63 -9.22
N GLU A 77 -1.31 4.53 -9.93
CA GLU A 77 -2.03 4.19 -11.16
C GLU A 77 -3.52 4.00 -10.86
N ALA A 78 -3.89 3.27 -9.80
CA ALA A 78 -5.28 3.11 -9.38
C ALA A 78 -5.94 4.45 -8.99
N TRP A 79 -5.17 5.39 -8.44
CA TRP A 79 -5.66 6.73 -8.09
C TRP A 79 -5.80 7.64 -9.31
N LEU A 80 -4.79 7.67 -10.19
CA LEU A 80 -4.78 8.50 -11.40
C LEU A 80 -5.71 7.98 -12.50
N PHE A 81 -5.89 6.67 -12.59
CA PHE A 81 -6.79 6.00 -13.54
C PHE A 81 -8.08 5.52 -12.88
N GLY A 82 -8.36 5.99 -11.67
CA GLY A 82 -9.64 5.78 -11.00
C GLY A 82 -10.78 6.19 -11.94
N GLN A 83 -11.69 5.25 -12.20
CA GLN A 83 -12.79 5.36 -13.19
C GLN A 83 -12.40 6.10 -14.49
N MET A 84 -11.56 5.52 -15.36
CA MET A 84 -11.60 5.86 -16.80
C MET A 84 -12.88 5.32 -17.45
N GLY A 85 -14.02 5.85 -17.04
CA GLY A 85 -15.35 5.54 -17.52
C GLY A 85 -16.31 6.27 -16.60
N GLU A 86 -16.46 7.57 -16.75
CA GLU A 86 -17.56 8.05 -17.59
C GLU A 86 -17.25 9.33 -18.39
N ASP A 87 -16.20 10.08 -18.03
CA ASP A 87 -16.07 11.48 -18.49
C ASP A 87 -15.26 11.67 -19.80
N VAL A 88 -14.52 10.64 -20.25
CA VAL A 88 -13.73 10.71 -21.50
C VAL A 88 -14.45 10.04 -22.68
N ALA A 89 -15.47 9.22 -22.42
CA ALA A 89 -16.25 8.54 -23.46
C ALA A 89 -17.51 9.33 -23.91
N GLY A 90 -17.74 10.53 -23.38
CA GLY A 90 -18.89 11.40 -23.73
C GLY A 90 -18.59 12.49 -24.76
N GLN A 91 -17.32 12.72 -25.12
CA GLN A 91 -16.95 13.68 -26.17
C GLN A 91 -16.72 12.91 -27.47
N ASN A 92 -17.80 12.52 -28.16
CA ASN A 92 -17.89 12.35 -29.62
C ASN A 92 -19.13 11.50 -29.95
N GLU A 93 -20.34 11.98 -29.65
CA GLU A 93 -21.42 12.00 -30.65
C GLU A 93 -22.72 12.55 -30.07
N ASP A 94 -23.25 13.49 -30.85
CA ASP A 94 -24.62 13.93 -30.94
C ASP A 94 -25.13 15.02 -30.00
N SER A 95 -25.73 15.98 -30.67
CA SER A 95 -26.28 17.21 -30.15
C SER A 95 -27.55 16.93 -29.37
N THR A 96 -27.76 17.69 -28.30
CA THR A 96 -28.98 18.47 -27.98
C THR A 96 -29.33 18.38 -26.48
N ASN A 97 -29.36 19.56 -25.84
CA ASN A 97 -30.01 19.92 -24.57
C ASN A 97 -29.32 19.62 -23.22
N GLY A 98 -28.75 20.67 -22.60
CA GLY A 98 -29.14 21.08 -21.24
C GLY A 98 -28.17 20.89 -20.06
N GLY A 99 -27.25 21.85 -19.84
CA GLY A 99 -26.89 22.41 -18.52
C GLY A 99 -25.72 21.80 -17.70
N PRO A 100 -24.72 22.59 -17.27
CA PRO A 100 -23.69 22.18 -16.30
C PRO A 100 -23.98 22.73 -14.89
N ALA A 101 -24.14 21.87 -13.88
CA ALA A 101 -24.20 22.30 -12.47
C ALA A 101 -23.92 21.21 -11.42
N ASN A 102 -24.04 19.91 -11.75
CA ASN A 102 -24.09 18.87 -10.71
C ASN A 102 -22.76 18.14 -10.42
N GLY A 103 -21.72 18.34 -11.23
CA GLY A 103 -20.45 17.62 -11.08
C GLY A 103 -19.57 18.11 -9.92
N ASP A 104 -19.58 19.42 -9.66
CA ASP A 104 -18.72 20.05 -8.65
C ASP A 104 -19.25 19.83 -7.22
N GLU A 105 -20.58 19.77 -7.06
CA GLU A 105 -21.23 19.49 -5.77
C GLU A 105 -21.01 18.04 -5.31
N GLN A 106 -21.01 17.08 -6.24
CA GLN A 106 -20.80 15.67 -5.91
C GLN A 106 -19.36 15.39 -5.47
N ILE A 107 -18.38 16.06 -6.08
CA ILE A 107 -16.95 15.95 -5.71
C ILE A 107 -16.70 16.56 -4.33
N ASP A 108 -17.36 17.67 -3.99
CA ASP A 108 -17.23 18.33 -2.68
C ASP A 108 -17.92 17.51 -1.56
N GLU A 109 -19.01 16.81 -1.86
CA GLU A 109 -19.67 15.90 -0.92
C GLU A 109 -18.81 14.66 -0.61
N ASP A 110 -18.22 14.03 -1.64
CA ASP A 110 -17.34 12.88 -1.47
C ASP A 110 -16.06 13.24 -0.70
N ALA A 111 -15.50 14.42 -0.96
CA ALA A 111 -14.34 14.93 -0.23
C ALA A 111 -14.63 15.15 1.27
N LYS A 112 -15.80 15.71 1.60
CA LYS A 112 -16.23 15.90 2.99
C LYS A 112 -16.43 14.58 3.73
N PHE A 113 -17.06 13.60 3.08
CA PHE A 113 -17.26 12.27 3.66
C PHE A 113 -15.93 11.60 4.03
N VAL A 114 -14.94 11.63 3.14
CA VAL A 114 -13.61 11.04 3.39
C VAL A 114 -12.88 11.74 4.55
N VAL A 115 -12.99 13.06 4.64
CA VAL A 115 -12.40 13.84 5.74
C VAL A 115 -13.07 13.52 7.07
N GLU A 116 -14.38 13.38 7.10
CA GLU A 116 -15.13 13.04 8.31
C GLU A 116 -14.84 11.61 8.76
N TRP A 117 -14.74 10.67 7.82
CA TRP A 117 -14.35 9.29 8.10
C TRP A 117 -12.92 9.18 8.65
N LEU A 118 -11.95 9.89 8.07
CA LEU A 118 -10.58 9.96 8.57
C LEU A 118 -10.52 10.54 9.99
N ARG A 119 -11.29 11.61 10.26
CA ARG A 119 -11.39 12.22 11.59
C ARG A 119 -12.06 11.29 12.61
N ALA A 120 -13.03 10.48 12.20
CA ALA A 120 -13.64 9.46 13.04
C ALA A 120 -12.62 8.36 13.37
N LYS A 121 -11.87 7.89 12.36
CA LYS A 121 -10.84 6.84 12.53
C LYS A 121 -9.67 7.28 13.40
N LEU A 122 -9.24 8.54 13.29
CA LEU A 122 -8.22 9.15 14.15
C LEU A 122 -8.69 9.34 15.60
N ARG A 123 -9.99 9.56 15.80
CA ARG A 123 -10.60 9.72 17.14
C ARG A 123 -10.88 8.38 17.83
N GLU A 124 -11.10 7.34 17.04
CA GLU A 124 -11.28 5.95 17.49
C GLU A 124 -9.98 5.34 18.04
N GLY A 125 -8.83 5.97 17.82
CA GLY A 125 -7.61 5.71 18.59
C GLY A 125 -7.01 4.31 18.43
N ASP A 126 -7.43 3.52 17.43
CA ASP A 126 -6.91 2.16 17.21
C ASP A 126 -5.71 2.16 16.26
N ILE A 127 -4.67 2.93 16.62
CA ILE A 127 -3.30 2.72 16.17
C ILE A 127 -2.40 2.92 17.39
N MET A 128 -2.60 2.12 18.44
CA MET A 128 -1.62 1.74 19.47
C MET A 128 -2.32 0.85 20.52
N ASP A 129 -2.33 -0.47 20.35
CA ASP A 129 -1.85 -1.43 21.36
C ASP A 129 -1.97 -2.87 20.84
N GLY A 130 -0.88 -3.38 20.28
CA GLY A 130 -0.54 -4.77 20.49
C GLY A 130 0.72 -4.78 21.33
N ASN A 131 0.62 -4.96 22.66
CA ASN A 131 1.08 -6.17 23.33
C ASN A 131 0.87 -6.11 24.86
N GLY A 132 0.18 -7.09 25.43
CA GLY A 132 0.08 -7.25 26.89
C GLY A 132 -0.59 -8.54 27.32
N GLU A 133 0.20 -9.60 27.45
CA GLU A 133 -0.13 -10.86 28.13
C GLU A 133 -0.86 -10.64 29.48
N LYS A 134 -2.04 -11.23 29.64
CA LYS A 134 -2.31 -12.40 30.51
C LYS A 134 -3.76 -12.87 30.40
#